data_AF-A0A933BRC3-F1
#
_entry.id   AF-A0A933BRC3-F1
#
_cell.length_a   1.000
_cell.length_b   1.000
_cell.length_c   1.000
_cell.angle_alpha   90.00
_cell.angle_beta   90.00
_cell.angle_gamma   90.00
#
_symmetry.space_group_name_H-M   'P 1'
#
loop_
_entity.id
_entity.type
_entity.pdbx_description
1 polymer ?
#
loop_
_entity_poly.entity_id
_entity_poly.type
_entity_poly.pdbx_seq_one_letter_code
_entity_poly.pdbx_strand_id
1 'polypeptide(L)'
;MDKFDQRTAANRVWIQSAAESQTLKLMEALRTELGKSKLPPGELSRLYDLEEPSLIDMQLIDPLQDINLYLDELGRDEVFRPVADGIQEAIRICVTALKKLERGEGSSFVTPDARKESRVQLAKASLRIKDLALSVKSLLEQLRQPPETRNLEMAGRIWERVREIFTGQMDGDLVLSKVQPVYDLLKVEAR
;
A
#
# COMPACT_ATOMS: atom_id res chain seq x y z
N MET A 1 -30.26 38.19 30.07
CA MET A 1 -29.12 37.38 29.57
C MET A 1 -28.94 37.75 28.11
N ASP A 2 -27.75 38.22 27.74
CA ASP A 2 -27.53 38.89 26.46
C ASP A 2 -27.52 37.89 25.29
N LYS A 3 -27.91 38.32 24.08
CA LYS A 3 -27.91 37.46 22.87
C LYS A 3 -26.51 36.93 22.55
N PHE A 4 -25.50 37.71 22.95
CA PHE A 4 -24.10 37.33 22.85
C PHE A 4 -23.75 36.15 23.78
N ASP A 5 -24.23 36.17 25.02
CA ASP A 5 -24.01 35.11 26.02
C ASP A 5 -24.62 33.77 25.59
N GLN A 6 -25.79 33.80 24.94
CA GLN A 6 -26.42 32.59 24.41
C GLN A 6 -25.61 31.99 23.24
N ARG A 7 -25.05 32.83 22.36
CA ARG A 7 -24.23 32.36 21.23
C ARG A 7 -22.88 31.81 21.68
N THR A 8 -22.23 32.42 22.66
CA THR A 8 -20.97 31.92 23.22
C THR A 8 -21.19 30.61 23.97
N ALA A 9 -22.29 30.47 24.71
CA ALA A 9 -22.67 29.20 25.35
C ALA A 9 -22.92 28.09 24.32
N ALA A 10 -23.70 28.36 23.26
CA ALA A 10 -24.00 27.39 22.21
C ALA A 10 -22.72 26.94 21.45
N ASN A 11 -21.84 27.88 21.10
CA ASN A 11 -20.56 27.55 20.46
C ASN A 11 -19.68 26.70 21.36
N ARG A 12 -19.63 26.98 22.66
CA ARG A 12 -18.84 26.20 23.61
C ARG A 12 -19.31 24.75 23.67
N VAL A 13 -20.63 24.54 23.73
CA VAL A 13 -21.23 23.19 23.72
C VAL A 13 -20.91 22.46 22.42
N TRP A 14 -21.02 23.15 21.28
CA TRP A 14 -20.69 22.55 19.99
C TRP A 14 -19.20 22.16 19.88
N ILE A 15 -18.28 23.06 20.27
CA ILE A 15 -16.83 22.78 20.28
C ILE A 15 -16.52 21.59 21.19
N GLN A 16 -17.13 21.57 22.39
CA GLN A 16 -16.93 20.48 23.34
C GLN A 16 -17.41 19.14 22.76
N SER A 17 -18.61 19.10 22.19
CA SER A 17 -19.14 17.90 21.54
C SER A 17 -18.29 17.44 20.35
N ALA A 18 -17.79 18.38 19.54
CA ALA A 18 -16.89 18.07 18.43
C ALA A 18 -15.55 17.49 18.91
N ALA A 19 -14.97 18.05 19.98
CA ALA A 19 -13.74 17.56 20.58
C ALA A 19 -13.92 16.17 21.22
N GLU A 20 -15.03 15.94 21.91
CA GLU A 20 -15.39 14.63 22.48
C GLU A 20 -15.57 13.58 21.36
N SER A 21 -16.23 13.94 20.26
CA SER A 21 -16.39 13.06 19.09
C SER A 21 -15.03 12.71 18.46
N GLN A 22 -14.13 13.68 18.30
CA GLN A 22 -12.79 13.42 17.78
C GLN A 22 -11.96 12.55 18.74
N THR A 23 -12.10 12.76 20.05
CA THR A 23 -11.42 11.96 21.07
C THR A 23 -11.89 10.50 21.02
N LEU A 24 -13.19 10.25 20.90
CA LEU A 24 -13.74 8.90 20.74
C LEU A 24 -13.23 8.21 19.47
N LYS A 25 -13.22 8.92 18.33
CA LYS A 25 -12.66 8.40 17.07
C LYS A 25 -11.17 8.06 17.19
N LEU A 26 -10.40 8.90 17.87
CA LEU A 26 -8.98 8.65 18.15
C LEU A 26 -8.78 7.42 19.06
N MET A 27 -9.59 7.29 20.12
CA MET A 27 -9.52 6.12 21.01
C MET A 27 -9.89 4.83 20.29
N GLU A 28 -10.88 4.86 19.41
CA GLU A 28 -11.29 3.72 18.61
C GLU A 28 -10.21 3.35 17.59
N ALA A 29 -9.64 4.34 16.89
CA ALA A 29 -8.49 4.13 16.00
C ALA A 29 -7.30 3.53 16.75
N LEU A 30 -6.97 4.04 17.94
CA LEU A 30 -5.88 3.51 18.77
C LEU A 30 -6.16 2.08 19.26
N ARG A 31 -7.39 1.75 19.65
CA ARG A 31 -7.77 0.38 20.03
C ARG A 31 -7.66 -0.56 18.83
N THR A 32 -8.08 -0.11 17.66
CA THR A 32 -7.93 -0.85 16.42
C THR A 32 -6.46 -1.03 16.07
N GLU A 33 -5.61 -0.02 16.21
CA GLU A 33 -4.15 -0.14 16.00
C GLU A 33 -3.46 -1.05 17.02
N LEU A 34 -3.82 -0.96 18.30
CA LEU A 34 -3.27 -1.78 19.38
C LEU A 34 -3.74 -3.24 19.31
N GLY A 35 -4.90 -3.51 18.70
CA GLY A 35 -5.45 -4.86 18.52
C GLY A 35 -4.87 -5.61 17.33
N LYS A 36 -4.10 -4.95 16.47
CA LYS A 36 -3.49 -5.56 15.28
C LYS A 36 -2.15 -6.16 15.65
N SER A 37 -2.05 -7.48 15.55
CA SER A 37 -0.78 -8.17 15.71
C SER A 37 0.12 -7.81 14.52
N LYS A 38 1.16 -7.01 14.78
CA LYS A 38 2.20 -6.69 13.80
C LYS A 38 3.00 -7.95 13.53
N LEU A 39 3.12 -8.32 12.25
CA LEU A 39 3.99 -9.42 11.86
C LEU A 39 5.45 -9.06 12.17
N PRO A 40 6.23 -9.95 12.80
CA PRO A 40 7.66 -9.72 12.96
C PRO A 40 8.32 -9.61 11.57
N PRO A 41 9.43 -8.85 11.43
CA PRO A 41 10.11 -8.66 10.14
C PRO A 41 10.44 -9.97 9.41
N GLY A 42 10.80 -11.03 10.14
CA GLY A 42 11.07 -12.34 9.56
C GLY A 42 9.85 -13.03 8.94
N GLU A 43 8.63 -12.76 9.42
CA GLU A 43 7.40 -13.27 8.80
C GLU A 43 7.05 -12.48 7.53
N LEU A 44 7.20 -11.15 7.56
CA LEU A 44 7.07 -10.32 6.35
C LEU A 44 8.08 -10.74 5.28
N SER A 45 9.31 -11.03 5.71
CA SER A 45 10.38 -11.50 4.84
C SER A 45 9.98 -12.79 4.12
N ARG A 46 9.41 -13.76 4.85
CA ARG A 46 8.90 -15.01 4.25
C ARG A 46 7.70 -14.79 3.34
N LEU A 47 6.77 -13.93 3.75
CA LEU A 47 5.52 -13.69 3.01
C LEU A 47 5.77 -13.08 1.63
N TYR A 48 6.64 -12.09 1.56
CA TYR A 48 6.97 -11.37 0.32
C TYR A 48 8.24 -11.88 -0.37
N ASP A 49 8.88 -12.91 0.21
CA ASP A 49 10.16 -13.47 -0.23
C ASP A 49 11.29 -12.41 -0.33
N LEU A 50 11.28 -11.41 0.56
CA LEU A 50 12.23 -10.30 0.57
C LEU A 50 13.12 -10.39 1.82
N GLU A 51 14.43 -10.24 1.70
CA GLU A 51 15.34 -10.32 2.85
C GLU A 51 15.09 -9.19 3.86
N GLU A 52 15.28 -9.45 5.15
CA GLU A 52 15.10 -8.44 6.20
C GLU A 52 15.93 -7.15 5.99
N PRO A 53 17.21 -7.21 5.56
CA PRO A 53 17.96 -6.00 5.23
C PRO A 53 17.31 -5.20 4.10
N SER A 54 16.81 -5.87 3.06
CA SER A 54 16.11 -5.21 1.95
C SER A 54 14.81 -4.55 2.39
N LEU A 55 14.07 -5.17 3.33
CA LEU A 55 12.88 -4.56 3.95
C LEU A 55 13.22 -3.26 4.68
N ILE A 56 14.36 -3.21 5.37
CA ILE A 56 14.83 -2.02 6.09
C ILE A 56 15.30 -0.94 5.10
N ASP A 57 16.18 -1.31 4.16
CA ASP A 57 16.79 -0.38 3.19
C ASP A 57 15.73 0.28 2.29
N MET A 58 14.73 -0.48 1.86
CA MET A 58 13.63 0.04 1.06
C MET A 58 12.57 0.75 1.91
N GLN A 59 12.63 0.66 3.24
CA GLN A 59 11.64 1.17 4.19
C GLN A 59 10.25 0.57 3.96
N LEU A 60 10.21 -0.75 3.81
CA LEU A 60 9.01 -1.51 3.45
C LEU A 60 8.32 -2.20 4.62
N ILE A 61 8.91 -2.21 5.82
CA ILE A 61 8.30 -2.85 7.00
C ILE A 61 6.90 -2.30 7.25
N ASP A 62 6.76 -0.98 7.48
CA ASP A 62 5.46 -0.39 7.79
C ASP A 62 4.48 -0.48 6.60
N PRO A 63 4.87 -0.14 5.34
CA PRO A 63 3.97 -0.32 4.20
C PRO A 63 3.45 -1.75 4.02
N LEU A 64 4.31 -2.75 4.16
CA LEU A 64 3.91 -4.15 3.98
C LEU A 64 3.12 -4.69 5.16
N GLN A 65 3.34 -4.19 6.38
CA GLN A 65 2.46 -4.47 7.52
C GLN A 65 1.06 -3.94 7.29
N ASP A 66 0.95 -2.67 6.88
CA ASP A 66 -0.35 -2.04 6.61
C ASP A 66 -1.08 -2.78 5.50
N ILE A 67 -0.39 -3.08 4.39
CA ILE A 67 -0.95 -3.89 3.30
C ILE A 67 -1.42 -5.24 3.84
N ASN A 68 -0.55 -6.01 4.52
CA ASN A 68 -0.92 -7.36 4.96
C ASN A 68 -2.16 -7.33 5.85
N LEU A 69 -2.24 -6.38 6.77
CA LEU A 69 -3.41 -6.21 7.60
C LEU A 69 -4.68 -6.00 6.76
N TYR A 70 -4.62 -5.10 5.78
CA TYR A 70 -5.77 -4.84 4.90
C TYR A 70 -6.16 -6.07 4.09
N LEU A 71 -5.17 -6.82 3.60
CA LEU A 71 -5.41 -8.04 2.84
C LEU A 71 -6.03 -9.14 3.71
N ASP A 72 -5.62 -9.26 4.97
CA ASP A 72 -6.21 -10.18 5.93
C ASP A 72 -7.66 -9.80 6.26
N GLU A 73 -7.98 -8.50 6.37
CA GLU A 73 -9.35 -8.02 6.57
C GLU A 73 -10.21 -8.26 5.31
N LEU A 74 -9.70 -7.91 4.13
CA LEU A 74 -10.37 -8.06 2.83
C LEU A 74 -10.60 -9.53 2.48
N GLY A 75 -9.59 -10.38 2.68
CA GLY A 75 -9.61 -11.80 2.35
C GLY A 75 -10.37 -12.69 3.34
N ARG A 76 -11.01 -12.12 4.38
CA ARG A 76 -11.99 -12.85 5.22
C ARG A 76 -13.26 -13.17 4.46
N ASP A 77 -13.61 -12.33 3.48
CA ASP A 77 -14.65 -12.65 2.51
C ASP A 77 -14.03 -13.46 1.37
N GLU A 78 -14.55 -14.67 1.14
CA GLU A 78 -14.07 -15.55 0.08
C GLU A 78 -14.19 -14.92 -1.32
N VAL A 79 -15.15 -14.00 -1.50
CA VAL A 79 -15.33 -13.25 -2.76
C VAL A 79 -14.11 -12.36 -3.06
N PHE A 80 -13.51 -11.76 -2.03
CA PHE A 80 -12.39 -10.83 -2.19
C PHE A 80 -11.02 -11.46 -1.95
N ARG A 81 -10.95 -12.71 -1.46
CA ARG A 81 -9.68 -13.44 -1.30
C ARG A 81 -8.80 -13.46 -2.56
N PRO A 82 -9.32 -13.69 -3.79
CA PRO A 82 -8.49 -13.64 -4.99
C PRO A 82 -7.86 -12.26 -5.26
N VAL A 83 -8.52 -11.18 -4.83
CA VAL A 83 -7.99 -9.82 -4.93
C VAL A 83 -6.85 -9.63 -3.94
N ALA A 84 -7.02 -10.11 -2.71
CA ALA A 84 -5.98 -10.06 -1.69
C ALA A 84 -4.73 -10.86 -2.09
N ASP A 85 -4.92 -12.11 -2.52
CA ASP A 85 -3.86 -12.98 -3.01
C ASP A 85 -3.15 -12.37 -4.22
N GLY A 86 -3.91 -11.71 -5.10
CA GLY A 86 -3.37 -10.99 -6.25
C GLY A 86 -2.36 -9.91 -5.86
N ILE A 87 -2.65 -9.11 -4.85
CA ILE A 87 -1.73 -8.07 -4.38
C ILE A 87 -0.45 -8.64 -3.79
N GLN A 88 -0.54 -9.68 -2.97
CA GLN A 88 0.64 -10.35 -2.44
C GLN A 88 1.51 -10.89 -3.58
N GLU A 89 0.88 -11.52 -4.58
CA GLU A 89 1.58 -12.06 -5.75
C GLU A 89 2.23 -10.97 -6.61
N ALA A 90 1.58 -9.82 -6.81
CA ALA A 90 2.12 -8.69 -7.57
C ALA A 90 3.48 -8.22 -7.00
N ILE A 91 3.58 -8.12 -5.67
CA ILE A 91 4.82 -7.75 -4.99
C ILE A 91 5.86 -8.86 -5.14
N ARG A 92 5.47 -10.13 -4.96
CA ARG A 92 6.37 -11.29 -5.09
C ARG A 92 6.95 -11.45 -6.50
N ILE A 93 6.18 -11.13 -7.55
CA ILE A 93 6.67 -11.10 -8.93
C ILE A 93 7.83 -10.10 -9.06
N CYS A 94 7.66 -8.90 -8.51
CA CYS A 94 8.69 -7.86 -8.56
C CYS A 94 9.95 -8.25 -7.77
N VAL A 95 9.77 -8.87 -6.59
CA VAL A 95 10.87 -9.41 -5.78
C VAL A 95 11.61 -10.53 -6.51
N THR A 96 10.88 -11.43 -7.17
CA THR A 96 11.47 -12.49 -7.99
C THR A 96 12.29 -11.91 -9.13
N ALA A 97 11.79 -10.86 -9.81
CA ALA A 97 12.54 -10.16 -10.85
C ALA A 97 13.83 -9.50 -10.32
N LEU A 98 13.78 -8.88 -9.13
CA LEU A 98 14.98 -8.34 -8.46
C LEU A 98 16.01 -9.45 -8.19
N LYS A 99 15.60 -10.58 -7.61
CA LYS A 99 16.50 -11.70 -7.32
C LYS A 99 17.14 -12.32 -8.55
N LYS A 100 16.46 -12.32 -9.70
CA LYS A 100 17.06 -12.74 -10.98
C LYS A 100 18.18 -11.78 -11.40
N LEU A 101 17.96 -10.47 -11.25
CA LEU A 101 18.97 -9.45 -11.52
C LEU A 101 20.17 -9.55 -10.56
N GLU A 102 19.93 -9.81 -9.27
CA GLU A 102 20.99 -9.97 -8.26
C GLU A 102 21.88 -11.18 -8.54
N ARG A 103 21.29 -12.29 -8.99
CA ARG A 103 22.02 -13.48 -9.42
C ARG A 103 22.72 -13.30 -10.78
N GLY A 104 22.50 -12.17 -11.44
CA GLY A 104 23.11 -11.84 -12.72
C GLY A 104 22.60 -12.67 -13.88
N GLU A 105 21.44 -13.31 -13.73
CA GLU A 105 20.81 -14.09 -14.80
C GLU A 105 20.58 -13.19 -16.02
N GLY A 106 21.26 -13.50 -17.13
CA GLY A 106 21.16 -12.72 -18.38
C GLY A 106 22.18 -11.58 -18.55
N SER A 107 23.21 -11.46 -17.69
CA SER A 107 24.23 -10.40 -17.81
C SER A 107 25.68 -10.92 -17.82
N SER A 108 26.55 -10.22 -18.55
CA SER A 108 28.00 -10.45 -18.58
C SER A 108 28.72 -9.32 -17.82
N PHE A 109 29.18 -9.58 -16.60
CA PHE A 109 29.83 -8.60 -15.70
C PHE A 109 31.29 -8.27 -16.06
N VAL A 110 31.67 -8.51 -17.31
CA VAL A 110 33.07 -8.52 -17.75
C VAL A 110 33.66 -7.11 -17.84
N THR A 111 32.83 -6.07 -18.09
CA THR A 111 33.31 -4.68 -18.21
C THR A 111 32.83 -3.78 -17.06
N PRO A 112 33.57 -2.69 -16.75
CA PRO A 112 33.13 -1.68 -15.79
C PRO A 112 31.75 -1.08 -16.13
N ASP A 113 31.48 -0.83 -17.41
CA ASP A 113 30.20 -0.29 -17.86
C ASP A 113 29.05 -1.27 -17.68
N ALA A 114 29.25 -2.56 -17.94
CA ALA A 114 28.25 -3.59 -17.68
C ALA A 114 27.91 -3.71 -16.18
N ARG A 115 28.92 -3.56 -15.31
CA ARG A 115 28.71 -3.53 -13.85
C ARG A 115 27.94 -2.29 -13.41
N LYS A 116 28.22 -1.13 -14.00
CA LYS A 116 27.49 0.11 -13.73
C LYS A 116 26.03 -0.03 -14.16
N GLU A 117 25.77 -0.53 -15.35
CA GLU A 117 24.41 -0.76 -15.85
C GLU A 117 23.64 -1.73 -14.97
N SER A 118 24.26 -2.85 -14.58
CA SER A 118 23.63 -3.80 -13.65
C SER A 118 23.23 -3.16 -12.32
N ARG A 119 24.10 -2.33 -11.71
CA ARG A 119 23.78 -1.60 -10.48
C ARG A 119 22.60 -0.64 -10.66
N VAL A 120 22.53 0.03 -11.81
CA VAL A 120 21.40 0.91 -12.15
C VAL A 120 20.11 0.11 -12.30
N GLN A 121 20.16 -1.06 -12.94
CA GLN A 121 18.99 -1.94 -13.09
C GLN A 121 18.50 -2.49 -11.74
N LEU A 122 19.41 -2.87 -10.85
CA LEU A 122 19.08 -3.27 -9.48
C LEU A 122 18.39 -2.13 -8.72
N ALA A 123 18.95 -0.92 -8.76
CA ALA A 123 18.36 0.25 -8.13
C ALA A 123 16.94 0.54 -8.68
N LYS A 124 16.75 0.45 -10.00
CA LYS A 124 15.43 0.60 -10.63
C LYS A 124 14.46 -0.50 -10.21
N ALA A 125 14.90 -1.75 -10.08
CA ALA A 125 14.06 -2.85 -9.61
C ALA A 125 13.62 -2.64 -8.16
N SER A 126 14.53 -2.27 -7.26
CA SER A 126 14.19 -1.95 -5.86
C SER A 126 13.24 -0.77 -5.75
N LEU A 127 13.44 0.29 -6.54
CA LEU A 127 12.51 1.43 -6.58
C LEU A 127 11.11 1.02 -7.07
N ARG A 128 11.01 0.11 -8.04
CA ARG A 128 9.70 -0.39 -8.51
C ARG A 128 8.95 -1.17 -7.43
N ILE A 129 9.65 -2.02 -6.67
CA ILE A 129 9.04 -2.73 -5.53
C ILE A 129 8.52 -1.71 -4.51
N LYS A 130 9.34 -0.70 -4.18
CA LYS A 130 8.95 0.35 -3.24
C LYS A 130 7.73 1.14 -3.72
N ASP A 131 7.77 1.62 -4.95
CA ASP A 131 6.67 2.40 -5.54
C ASP A 131 5.39 1.58 -5.67
N LEU A 132 5.49 0.28 -6.00
CA LEU A 132 4.34 -0.62 -6.04
C LEU A 132 3.72 -0.78 -4.65
N ALA A 133 4.52 -1.10 -3.63
CA ALA A 133 4.02 -1.28 -2.28
C ALA A 133 3.33 -0.02 -1.76
N LEU A 134 3.95 1.16 -1.93
CA LEU A 134 3.36 2.43 -1.52
C LEU A 134 2.07 2.75 -2.29
N SER A 135 2.04 2.50 -3.60
CA SER A 135 0.84 2.74 -4.42
C SER A 135 -0.31 1.82 -4.03
N VAL A 136 -0.03 0.53 -3.82
CA VAL A 136 -1.00 -0.46 -3.34
C VAL A 136 -1.53 -0.07 -1.97
N LYS A 137 -0.66 0.30 -1.03
CA LYS A 137 -1.04 0.79 0.29
C LYS A 137 -2.04 1.94 0.17
N SER A 138 -1.73 2.95 -0.65
CA SER A 138 -2.63 4.10 -0.85
C SER A 138 -3.95 3.72 -1.52
N LEU A 139 -3.96 2.75 -2.46
CA LEU A 139 -5.22 2.24 -3.02
C LEU A 139 -6.07 1.51 -1.97
N LEU A 140 -5.45 0.67 -1.13
CA LEU A 140 -6.14 -0.04 -0.05
C LEU A 140 -6.66 0.93 1.02
N GLU A 141 -5.92 1.99 1.34
CA GLU A 141 -6.39 3.07 2.22
C GLU A 141 -7.64 3.75 1.67
N GLN A 142 -7.70 3.99 0.35
CA GLN A 142 -8.92 4.50 -0.29
C GLN A 142 -10.07 3.47 -0.22
N LEU A 143 -9.77 2.18 -0.37
CA LEU A 143 -10.80 1.13 -0.33
C LEU A 143 -11.38 0.99 1.08
N ARG A 144 -10.57 1.20 2.11
CA ARG A 144 -10.98 1.20 3.52
C ARG A 144 -11.94 2.35 3.86
N GLN A 145 -11.94 3.43 3.09
CA GLN A 145 -12.85 4.55 3.32
C GLN A 145 -14.27 4.21 2.86
N PRO A 146 -15.32 4.73 3.54
CA PRO A 146 -16.69 4.67 3.06
C PRO A 146 -16.80 5.22 1.63
N PRO A 147 -17.60 4.60 0.74
CA PRO A 147 -17.69 4.98 -0.67
C PRO A 147 -17.88 6.47 -0.94
N GLU A 148 -18.63 7.16 -0.08
CA GLU A 148 -18.97 8.57 -0.19
C GLU A 148 -17.78 9.51 0.07
N THR A 149 -16.74 8.99 0.74
CA THR A 149 -15.56 9.76 1.17
C THR A 149 -14.29 9.41 0.40
N ARG A 150 -14.37 8.42 -0.50
CA ARG A 150 -13.24 7.99 -1.32
C ARG A 150 -12.81 9.08 -2.29
N ASN A 151 -11.51 9.33 -2.37
CA ASN A 151 -10.94 10.21 -3.37
C ASN A 151 -10.61 9.42 -4.65
N LEU A 152 -11.63 9.23 -5.49
CA LEU A 152 -11.50 8.47 -6.74
C LEU A 152 -10.54 9.12 -7.75
N GLU A 153 -10.41 10.46 -7.71
CA GLU A 153 -9.45 11.17 -8.55
C GLU A 153 -8.01 10.82 -8.14
N MET A 154 -7.72 10.85 -6.84
CA MET A 154 -6.43 10.44 -6.31
C MET A 154 -6.14 8.96 -6.58
N ALA A 155 -7.14 8.09 -6.37
CA ALA A 155 -7.01 6.66 -6.69
C ALA A 155 -6.69 6.45 -8.19
N GLY A 156 -7.35 7.21 -9.08
CA GLY A 156 -7.06 7.21 -10.51
C GLY A 156 -5.62 7.62 -10.80
N ARG A 157 -5.13 8.71 -10.21
CA ARG A 157 -3.72 9.15 -10.38
C ARG A 157 -2.72 8.12 -9.87
N ILE A 158 -3.01 7.47 -8.74
CA ILE A 158 -2.17 6.38 -8.21
C ILE A 158 -2.14 5.21 -9.20
N TRP A 159 -3.30 4.81 -9.72
CA TRP A 159 -3.38 3.74 -10.72
C TRP A 159 -2.63 4.09 -12.01
N GLU A 160 -2.78 5.29 -12.53
CA GLU A 160 -2.03 5.74 -13.71
C GLU A 160 -0.52 5.65 -13.50
N ARG A 161 -0.03 6.11 -12.35
CA ARG A 161 1.38 5.97 -11.99
C ARG A 161 1.83 4.51 -11.96
N VAL A 162 1.04 3.61 -11.40
CA VAL A 162 1.34 2.17 -11.41
C VAL A 162 1.44 1.65 -12.84
N ARG A 163 0.49 2.04 -13.72
CA ARG A 163 0.55 1.67 -15.14
C ARG A 163 1.81 2.20 -15.82
N GLU A 164 2.16 3.46 -15.63
CA GLU A 164 3.35 4.07 -16.21
C GLU A 164 4.65 3.35 -15.79
N ILE A 165 4.75 2.94 -14.52
CA ILE A 165 5.93 2.25 -13.99
C ILE A 165 6.10 0.85 -14.60
N PHE A 166 5.01 0.13 -14.81
CA PHE A 166 5.05 -1.29 -15.22
C PHE A 166 4.83 -1.52 -16.71
N THR A 167 4.30 -0.54 -17.45
CA THR A 167 4.13 -0.67 -18.91
C THR A 167 5.48 -0.89 -19.61
N GLY A 168 5.56 -1.92 -20.43
CA GLY A 168 6.77 -2.28 -21.18
C GLY A 168 7.89 -2.89 -20.33
N GLN A 169 7.66 -3.14 -19.03
CA GLN A 169 8.58 -3.89 -18.18
C GLN A 169 8.36 -5.40 -18.36
N MET A 170 9.44 -6.18 -18.18
CA MET A 170 9.32 -7.63 -18.06
C MET A 170 8.39 -7.97 -16.89
N ASP A 171 7.43 -8.86 -17.11
CA ASP A 171 6.36 -9.24 -16.18
C ASP A 171 5.41 -8.08 -15.76
N GLY A 172 5.53 -6.90 -16.39
CA GLY A 172 4.74 -5.72 -16.07
C GLY A 172 3.24 -5.93 -16.24
N ASP A 173 2.81 -6.53 -17.35
CA ASP A 173 1.39 -6.84 -17.60
C ASP A 173 0.83 -7.81 -16.56
N LEU A 174 1.65 -8.77 -16.10
CA LEU A 174 1.26 -9.69 -15.04
C LEU A 174 1.05 -8.93 -13.73
N VAL A 175 1.98 -8.07 -13.33
CA VAL A 175 1.83 -7.22 -12.14
C VAL A 175 0.56 -6.35 -12.25
N LEU A 176 0.35 -5.70 -13.39
CA LEU A 176 -0.84 -4.85 -13.61
C LEU A 176 -2.14 -5.65 -13.50
N SER A 177 -2.18 -6.86 -14.07
CA SER A 177 -3.37 -7.73 -13.99
C SER A 177 -3.72 -8.13 -12.55
N LYS A 178 -2.74 -8.16 -11.65
CA LYS A 178 -2.91 -8.51 -10.24
C LYS A 178 -3.34 -7.32 -9.38
N VAL A 179 -2.92 -6.11 -9.73
CA VAL A 179 -3.26 -4.88 -8.99
C VAL A 179 -4.58 -4.27 -9.45
N GLN A 180 -4.91 -4.40 -10.74
CA GLN A 180 -6.11 -3.81 -11.32
C GLN A 180 -7.41 -4.14 -10.56
N PRO A 181 -7.66 -5.38 -10.08
CA PRO A 181 -8.88 -5.69 -9.34
C PRO A 181 -9.12 -4.81 -8.12
N VAL A 182 -8.08 -4.40 -7.38
CA VAL A 182 -8.22 -3.46 -6.24
C VAL A 182 -8.72 -2.09 -6.72
N TYR A 183 -8.18 -1.60 -7.83
CA TYR A 183 -8.60 -0.34 -8.40
C TYR A 183 -10.03 -0.40 -8.97
N ASP A 184 -10.42 -1.55 -9.54
CA ASP A 184 -11.78 -1.75 -10.04
C ASP A 184 -12.81 -1.80 -8.90
N LEU A 185 -12.48 -2.41 -7.75
CA LEU A 185 -13.35 -2.41 -6.56
C LEU A 185 -13.69 -0.99 -6.08
N LEU A 186 -12.72 -0.06 -6.14
CA LEU A 186 -12.94 1.34 -5.79
C LEU A 186 -14.03 2.00 -6.64
N LYS A 187 -14.23 1.54 -7.87
CA LYS A 187 -15.22 2.10 -8.81
C LYS A 187 -16.60 1.46 -8.70
N VAL A 188 -16.67 0.19 -8.27
CA VAL A 188 -17.93 -0.58 -8.23
C VAL A 188 -18.80 -0.16 -7.06
N GLU A 189 -18.21 0.11 -5.89
CA GLU A 189 -18.94 0.47 -4.67
C GLU A 189 -19.34 1.96 -4.59
N ALA A 190 -18.98 2.78 -5.57
CA ALA A 190 -19.33 4.21 -5.63
C ALA A 190 -20.69 4.49 -6.32
N ARG A 191 -21.54 3.47 -6.48
CA ARG A 191 -22.85 3.55 -7.15
C ARG A 191 -24.01 3.33 -6.18
#